data_AF-A0ABC9YCT4-F1
#
_entry.id   AF-A0ABC9YCT4-F1
#
_cell.length_a   1.000
_cell.length_b   1.000
_cell.length_c   1.000
_cell.angle_alpha   90.00
_cell.angle_beta   90.00
_cell.angle_gamma   90.00
#
_symmetry.space_group_name_H-M   'P 1'
#
loop_
_entity.id
_entity.type
_entity.pdbx_description
1 polymer ?
#
loop_
_entity_poly.entity_id
_entity_poly.type
_entity_poly.pdbx_seq_one_letter_code
_entity_poly.pdbx_strand_id
1 'polypeptide(L)'
;MERGIQYLRELAMWEMVYYDLDNVQLPTDPDEVQCTRPMWRKFVWSAPSSYTNSLAVMEWKGKEAPMVDEVAGQLRQYEESVSSSFISAVEKVSRKA
;
A
#
# COMPACT_ATOMS: atom_id res chain seq x y z
N MET A 1 -7.29 6.42 0.10
CA MET A 1 -6.01 5.69 0.15
C MET A 1 -5.20 5.82 -1.14
N GLU A 2 -5.84 6.12 -2.28
CA GLU A 2 -5.21 6.23 -3.61
C GLU A 2 -3.96 7.12 -3.70
N ARG A 3 -3.89 8.26 -2.99
CA ARG A 3 -2.66 9.08 -2.97
C ARG A 3 -1.47 8.34 -2.36
N GLY A 4 -1.70 7.49 -1.36
CA GLY A 4 -0.66 6.62 -0.81
C GLY A 4 -0.23 5.56 -1.82
N ILE A 5 -1.19 4.92 -2.50
CA ILE A 5 -0.90 3.94 -3.56
C ILE A 5 -0.09 4.59 -4.70
N GLN A 6 -0.43 5.81 -5.09
CA GLN A 6 0.35 6.58 -6.06
C GLN A 6 1.79 6.80 -5.58
N TYR A 7 1.97 7.18 -4.31
CA TYR A 7 3.31 7.35 -3.75
C TYR A 7 4.09 6.03 -3.67
N LEU A 8 3.43 4.91 -3.39
CA LEU A 8 4.04 3.57 -3.46
C LEU A 8 4.57 3.27 -4.87
N ARG A 9 3.78 3.56 -5.91
CA ARG A 9 4.20 3.40 -7.31
C ARG A 9 5.34 4.33 -7.70
N GLU A 10 5.32 5.57 -7.20
CA GLU A 10 6.43 6.50 -7.38
C GLU A 10 7.71 5.93 -6.74
N LEU A 11 7.65 5.45 -5.50
CA LEU A 11 8.77 4.78 -4.85
C LEU A 11 9.28 3.56 -5.66
N ALA A 12 8.37 2.79 -6.26
CA ALA A 12 8.72 1.67 -7.13
C ALA A 12 9.56 2.14 -8.32
N MET A 13 9.10 3.20 -9.01
CA MET A 13 9.85 3.80 -10.12
C MET A 13 11.21 4.33 -9.67
N TRP A 14 11.31 4.92 -8.48
CA TRP A 14 12.60 5.36 -7.95
C TRP A 14 13.53 4.18 -7.69
N GLU A 15 13.05 3.09 -7.12
CA GLU A 15 13.89 1.89 -6.92
C GLU A 15 14.31 1.29 -8.26
N MET A 16 13.40 1.23 -9.23
CA MET A 16 13.64 0.80 -10.61
C MET A 16 14.80 1.59 -11.25
N VAL A 17 14.69 2.92 -11.31
CA VAL A 17 15.67 3.79 -11.99
C VAL A 17 17.04 3.83 -11.29
N TYR A 18 17.07 3.72 -9.95
CA TYR A 18 18.31 3.90 -9.19
C TYR A 18 19.05 2.62 -8.83
N TYR A 19 18.36 1.49 -8.67
CA TYR A 19 19.03 0.24 -8.30
C TYR A 19 19.52 -0.57 -9.50
N ASP A 20 19.07 -0.28 -10.72
CA ASP A 20 19.35 -1.17 -11.84
C ASP A 20 19.52 -0.45 -13.19
N LEU A 21 20.47 0.48 -13.24
CA LEU A 21 20.85 1.17 -14.47
C LEU A 21 21.48 0.25 -15.53
N ASP A 22 21.91 -0.96 -15.14
CA ASP A 22 22.63 -1.91 -15.99
C ASP A 22 21.82 -3.15 -16.42
N ASN A 23 20.66 -3.47 -15.80
CA ASN A 23 19.80 -4.54 -16.29
C ASN A 23 18.75 -4.05 -17.30
N VAL A 24 18.88 -4.60 -18.51
CA VAL A 24 17.91 -4.44 -19.62
C VAL A 24 16.57 -5.18 -19.36
N GLN A 25 16.47 -5.98 -18.29
CA GLN A 25 15.28 -6.76 -17.91
C GLN A 25 14.40 -6.10 -16.85
N LEU A 26 14.66 -4.84 -16.54
CA LEU A 26 13.89 -4.11 -15.55
C LEU A 26 12.40 -4.06 -15.97
N PRO A 27 11.45 -4.35 -15.05
CA PRO A 27 10.03 -4.23 -15.35
C PRO A 27 9.73 -2.84 -15.90
N THR A 28 8.94 -2.76 -16.98
CA THR A 28 8.52 -1.44 -17.50
C THR A 28 7.39 -0.86 -16.65
N ASP A 29 6.69 -1.72 -15.91
CA ASP A 29 5.56 -1.36 -15.06
C ASP A 29 5.98 -1.30 -13.57
N PRO A 30 5.79 -0.16 -12.87
CA PRO A 30 6.02 -0.08 -11.43
C PRO A 30 5.14 -1.03 -10.60
N ASP A 31 4.00 -1.46 -11.13
CA ASP A 31 3.11 -2.41 -10.45
C ASP A 31 3.70 -3.84 -10.42
N GLU A 32 4.63 -4.14 -11.34
CA GLU A 32 5.34 -5.42 -11.41
C GLU A 32 6.62 -5.47 -10.54
N VAL A 33 6.96 -4.37 -9.89
CA VAL A 33 8.15 -4.30 -9.02
C VAL A 33 7.84 -5.00 -7.70
N GLN A 34 8.79 -5.82 -7.20
CA GLN A 34 8.69 -6.36 -5.85
C GLN A 34 8.80 -5.21 -4.84
N CYS A 35 7.77 -5.06 -3.99
CA CYS A 35 7.82 -4.12 -2.89
C CYS A 35 8.92 -4.57 -1.93
N THR A 36 10.03 -3.86 -1.84
CA THR A 36 11.14 -4.27 -0.96
C THR A 36 10.89 -3.83 0.48
N ARG A 37 11.54 -4.46 1.47
CA ARG A 37 11.42 -4.01 2.87
C ARG A 37 11.84 -2.54 3.08
N PRO A 38 12.93 -2.02 2.47
CA PRO A 38 13.27 -0.60 2.51
C PRO A 38 12.18 0.29 1.91
N MET A 39 11.64 -0.09 0.76
CA MET A 39 10.53 0.61 0.10
C MET A 39 9.29 0.68 1.00
N TRP A 40 8.89 -0.46 1.59
CA TRP A 40 7.78 -0.53 2.53
C TRP A 40 7.96 0.38 3.74
N ARG A 41 9.17 0.42 4.32
CA ARG A 41 9.47 1.29 5.46
C ARG A 41 9.31 2.77 5.11
N LYS A 42 9.84 3.18 3.94
CA LYS A 42 9.66 4.56 3.44
C LYS A 42 8.19 4.89 3.24
N PHE A 43 7.44 3.96 2.66
CA PHE A 43 6.00 4.10 2.47
C PHE A 43 5.25 4.27 3.81
N VAL A 44 5.46 3.39 4.78
CA VAL A 44 4.82 3.45 6.11
C VAL A 44 5.15 4.76 6.83
N TRP A 45 6.39 5.22 6.76
CA TRP A 45 6.81 6.47 7.39
C TRP A 45 6.31 7.73 6.67
N SER A 46 6.03 7.65 5.37
CA SER A 46 5.43 8.76 4.62
C SER A 46 3.92 8.92 4.87
N ALA A 47 3.27 7.87 5.40
CA ALA A 47 1.84 7.88 5.62
C ALA A 47 1.44 8.84 6.75
N PRO A 48 0.26 9.48 6.67
CA PRO A 48 -0.27 10.25 7.79
C PRO A 48 -0.34 9.39 9.06
N SER A 49 -0.10 10.02 10.21
CA SER A 49 -0.02 9.34 11.52
C SER A 49 -1.24 8.46 11.84
N SER A 50 -2.43 8.85 11.35
CA SER A 50 -3.68 8.09 11.47
C SER A 50 -3.65 6.72 10.79
N TYR A 51 -2.81 6.55 9.76
CA TYR A 51 -2.69 5.33 8.98
C TYR A 51 -1.39 4.57 9.27
N THR A 52 -0.36 5.23 9.80
CA THR A 52 0.96 4.62 10.06
C THR A 52 0.88 3.33 10.87
N ASN A 53 0.11 3.32 11.96
CA ASN A 53 -0.04 2.12 12.80
C ASN A 53 -0.77 0.99 12.07
N SER A 54 -1.83 1.30 11.33
CA SER A 54 -2.58 0.32 10.55
C SER A 54 -1.71 -0.30 9.45
N LEU A 55 -0.92 0.53 8.76
CA LEU A 55 0.01 0.08 7.74
C LEU A 55 1.14 -0.76 8.32
N ALA A 56 1.70 -0.39 9.48
CA ALA A 56 2.75 -1.16 10.15
C ALA A 56 2.29 -2.58 10.53
N VAL A 57 1.00 -2.77 10.78
CA VAL A 57 0.38 -4.06 11.13
C VAL A 57 -0.06 -4.85 9.90
N MET A 58 -0.14 -4.24 8.72
CA MET A 58 -0.48 -4.93 7.48
C MET A 58 0.55 -6.03 7.24
N GLU A 59 0.11 -7.27 7.38
CA GLU A 59 0.98 -8.44 7.48
C GLU A 59 1.66 -8.73 6.14
N TRP A 60 2.98 -8.81 6.16
CA TRP A 60 3.77 -9.30 5.03
C TRP A 60 3.57 -10.81 4.88
N LYS A 61 2.47 -11.22 4.25
CA LYS A 61 2.13 -12.64 4.07
C LYS A 61 2.98 -13.26 2.97
N GLY A 62 4.18 -13.71 3.30
CA GLY A 62 5.00 -14.46 2.35
C GLY A 62 6.47 -14.61 2.73
N LYS A 63 7.11 -15.65 2.18
CA LYS A 63 8.58 -15.74 2.13
C LYS A 63 9.17 -14.78 1.09
N GLU A 64 8.38 -14.46 0.06
CA GLU A 64 8.73 -13.55 -1.03
C GLU A 64 8.11 -12.16 -0.79
N ALA A 65 8.71 -11.14 -1.40
CA ALA A 65 8.19 -9.78 -1.38
C ALA A 65 6.96 -9.69 -2.30
N PRO A 66 5.81 -9.15 -1.83
CA PRO A 66 4.66 -8.95 -2.68
C PRO A 66 4.95 -7.90 -3.75
N MET A 67 4.25 -7.98 -4.87
CA MET A 67 4.33 -6.97 -5.92
C MET A 67 3.64 -5.68 -5.48
N VAL A 68 3.99 -4.55 -6.10
CA VAL A 68 3.37 -3.25 -5.80
C VAL A 68 1.86 -3.28 -6.03
N ASP A 69 1.37 -3.97 -7.07
CA ASP A 69 -0.08 -4.13 -7.30
C ASP A 69 -0.78 -4.92 -6.18
N GLU A 70 -0.15 -5.98 -5.67
CA GLU A 70 -0.72 -6.77 -4.57
C GLU A 70 -0.87 -5.92 -3.31
N VAL A 71 0.15 -5.12 -3.00
CA VAL A 71 0.11 -4.18 -1.87
C VAL A 71 -0.96 -3.09 -2.11
N ALA A 72 -1.06 -2.57 -3.33
CA ALA A 72 -2.11 -1.61 -3.70
C ALA A 72 -3.52 -2.20 -3.52
N GLY A 73 -3.72 -3.45 -3.93
CA GLY A 73 -4.96 -4.20 -3.74
C GLY A 73 -5.30 -4.39 -2.26
N GLN A 74 -4.33 -4.76 -1.42
CA GLN A 74 -4.53 -4.88 0.03
C GLN A 74 -4.92 -3.55 0.67
N LEU A 75 -4.30 -2.44 0.24
CA LEU A 75 -4.64 -1.11 0.70
C LEU A 75 -6.08 -0.74 0.33
N ARG A 76 -6.51 -0.98 -0.92
CA ARG A 76 -7.89 -0.73 -1.36
C ARG A 76 -8.89 -1.55 -0.54
N GLN A 77 -8.64 -2.85 -0.37
CA GLN A 77 -9.49 -3.72 0.43
C GLN A 77 -9.60 -3.25 1.89
N TYR A 78 -8.50 -2.79 2.46
CA TYR A 78 -8.50 -2.22 3.81
C TYR A 78 -9.38 -0.96 3.87
N GLU A 79 -9.23 -0.01 2.95
CA GLU A 79 -10.04 1.21 2.89
C GLU A 79 -11.54 0.90 2.73
N GLU A 80 -11.89 -0.05 1.86
CA GLU A 80 -13.27 -0.50 1.65
C GLU A 80 -13.84 -1.12 2.93
N SER A 81 -13.08 -1.96 3.62
CA SER A 81 -13.52 -2.61 4.86
C SER A 81 -13.77 -1.60 5.98
N VAL A 82 -12.91 -0.60 6.12
CA VAL A 82 -13.03 0.48 7.11
C VAL A 82 -14.25 1.33 6.79
N SER A 83 -14.43 1.70 5.51
CA SER A 83 -15.55 2.51 5.05
C SER A 83 -16.89 1.81 5.27
N SER A 84 -16.97 0.52 4.93
CA SER A 84 -18.17 -0.31 5.14
C SER A 84 -18.53 -0.43 6.62
N SER A 85 -17.53 -0.70 7.48
CA SER A 85 -17.73 -0.80 8.92
C SER A 85 -18.23 0.51 9.52
N PHE A 86 -17.68 1.64 9.09
CA PHE A 86 -18.11 2.96 9.54
C PHE A 86 -19.56 3.28 9.13
N ILE A 87 -19.93 3.02 7.87
CA ILE A 87 -21.31 3.19 7.38
C ILE A 87 -22.28 2.33 8.22
N SER A 88 -21.94 1.08 8.47
CA SER A 88 -22.76 0.18 9.30
C SER A 88 -22.95 0.71 10.73
N ALA A 89 -21.89 1.26 11.32
CA ALA A 89 -21.95 1.84 12.66
C ALA A 89 -22.87 3.06 12.70
N VAL A 90 -22.78 3.96 11.70
CA VAL A 90 -23.63 5.14 11.58
C VAL A 90 -25.11 4.76 11.44
N GLU A 91 -25.45 3.81 10.55
CA GLU A 91 -26.83 3.37 10.38
C GLU A 91 -27.45 2.80 11.65
N LYS A 92 -26.67 2.04 12.43
CA LYS A 92 -27.12 1.48 13.72
C LYS A 92 -27.43 2.56 14.74
N VAL A 93 -26.70 3.68 14.72
CA VAL A 93 -26.95 4.82 15.59
C VAL A 93 -28.19 5.59 15.12
N SER A 94 -28.32 5.85 13.82
CA SER A 94 -29.47 6.56 13.26
C SER A 94 -30.80 5.82 13.45
N ARG A 95 -30.80 4.48 13.48
CA ARG A 95 -32.00 3.69 13.75
C ARG A 95 -32.42 3.63 15.23
N LYS A 96 -31.55 4.09 16.14
CA LYS A 96 -31.80 4.11 17.59
C LYS A 96 -32.18 5.50 18.12
N ALA A 97 -32.08 6.54 17.29
CA ALA A 97 -32.51 7.90 17.58
C ALA A 97 -33.94 8.12 17.07
#